data_AF-A0A2Z4LSG4-F1
#
_entry.id   AF-A0A2Z4LSG4-F1
#
_cell.length_a   1.000
_cell.length_b   1.000
_cell.length_c   1.000
_cell.angle_alpha   90.00
_cell.angle_beta   90.00
_cell.angle_gamma   90.00
#
_symmetry.space_group_name_H-M   'P 1'
#
loop_
_entity.id
_entity.type
_entity.pdbx_description
1 polymer ?
#
loop_
_entity_poly.entity_id
_entity_poly.type
_entity_poly.pdbx_seq_one_letter_code
_entity_poly.pdbx_strand_id
1 'polypeptide(L)'
;MLKHSLFLVLVGVFLFGCSGDDPENPDTNNDGGGEQADSEIGTGAVAVSFSLCESGRASNFPCNGYDLLFQMDLSAFSATSANDIWGWTDTANNREYALIGLDNGTAFVDITNSQNPVYLGKLLTATSASFWRDVKVYGDYVFIVAEAPNHGMQVFDLKKLRNVENPPQVFVADARYTGIGNAHNIVINEDLGFAYPVGTARNDAFNGGVHFIDIQNPTNPQGVGGYGTNGYTHDAQVVTYSGPDMDYTGREIFIGANENQIAIVDITDKSNPIEIETLVYGNLAYTHQGWFTEDQRYFILGDELDEVDFGFNSRTLVFDMNDLDNPLLHTTYSGPTSAIDHNGYVLDDEFFLANYTAGMRVLDISDIENENISEKAFFDTYPAGNVTGFNGTWSVYPYFESGKILISDINSGLFVVQKSN
;
A
#
# COMPACT_ATOMS: atom_id res chain seq x y z
N MET A 1 52.91 -5.70 43.29
CA MET A 1 52.76 -5.78 41.82
C MET A 1 51.42 -6.43 41.54
N LEU A 2 50.44 -5.67 41.08
CA LEU A 2 49.38 -6.12 40.17
C LEU A 2 48.56 -4.86 39.82
N LYS A 3 48.71 -4.36 38.60
CA LYS A 3 47.75 -3.45 37.96
C LYS A 3 46.67 -4.32 37.34
N HIS A 4 45.40 -4.05 37.57
CA HIS A 4 44.32 -4.41 36.65
C HIS A 4 43.39 -3.19 36.55
N SER A 5 43.38 -2.60 35.36
CA SER A 5 42.50 -1.53 34.95
C SER A 5 41.10 -2.09 34.69
N LEU A 6 40.07 -1.44 35.23
CA LEU A 6 38.68 -1.70 34.86
C LEU A 6 38.30 -0.69 33.77
N PHE A 7 38.17 -1.15 32.54
CA PHE A 7 37.65 -0.37 31.42
C PHE A 7 36.15 -0.70 31.32
N LEU A 8 35.29 0.22 31.73
CA LEU A 8 33.86 0.16 31.48
C LEU A 8 33.65 0.71 30.06
N VAL A 9 33.35 -0.14 29.09
CA VAL A 9 32.87 0.28 27.77
C VAL A 9 31.36 0.35 27.86
N LEU A 10 30.82 1.57 27.92
CA LEU A 10 29.40 1.84 27.76
C LEU A 10 29.14 1.88 26.24
N VAL A 11 28.64 0.78 25.67
CA VAL A 11 28.13 0.78 24.30
C VAL A 11 26.70 1.32 24.37
N GLY A 12 26.53 2.59 23.97
CA GLY A 12 25.21 3.14 23.73
C GLY A 12 24.68 2.60 22.41
N VAL A 13 23.65 1.76 22.47
CA VAL A 13 22.83 1.40 21.31
C VAL A 13 21.85 2.55 21.08
N PHE A 14 22.03 3.28 19.97
CA PHE A 14 20.99 4.19 19.48
C PHE A 14 19.99 3.36 18.69
N LEU A 15 18.82 3.13 19.28
CA LEU A 15 17.62 2.71 18.57
C LEU A 15 17.09 3.96 17.84
N PHE A 16 17.11 3.95 16.50
CA PHE A 16 16.30 4.87 15.71
C PHE A 16 14.87 4.30 15.70
N GLY A 17 14.03 4.79 16.62
CA GLY A 17 12.59 4.65 16.48
C GLY A 17 12.09 5.71 15.51
N CYS A 18 11.31 5.31 14.51
CA CYS A 18 10.56 6.21 13.63
C CYS A 18 9.45 6.90 14.44
N SER A 19 9.82 7.99 15.12
CA SER A 19 8.92 9.01 15.66
C SER A 19 9.81 10.15 16.17
N GLY A 20 9.77 11.32 15.53
CA GLY A 20 10.43 12.51 16.07
C GLY A 20 10.68 13.67 15.11
N ASP A 21 9.74 14.63 15.17
CA ASP A 21 9.93 16.09 15.27
C ASP A 21 10.54 16.91 14.11
N ASP A 22 9.67 17.73 13.51
CA ASP A 22 9.93 18.80 12.55
C ASP A 22 10.83 19.93 13.11
N PRO A 23 11.73 20.52 12.29
CA PRO A 23 12.36 21.79 12.62
C PRO A 23 11.50 22.99 12.17
N GLU A 24 11.55 24.03 13.01
CA GLU A 24 10.83 25.30 12.97
C GLU A 24 10.67 25.98 11.58
N ASN A 25 9.43 26.41 11.33
CA ASN A 25 8.99 27.26 10.21
C ASN A 25 9.24 28.76 10.50
N PRO A 26 9.79 29.56 9.58
CA PRO A 26 9.68 31.01 9.69
C PRO A 26 8.41 31.52 8.99
N ASP A 27 7.55 32.17 9.79
CA ASP A 27 6.41 32.97 9.36
C ASP A 27 6.72 33.82 8.11
N THR A 28 5.90 33.68 7.06
CA THR A 28 5.63 34.80 6.15
C THR A 28 4.14 34.85 5.79
N ASN A 29 3.44 35.80 6.42
CA ASN A 29 2.19 36.34 5.93
C ASN A 29 2.42 36.99 4.56
N ASN A 30 1.63 36.62 3.55
CA ASN A 30 1.34 37.53 2.45
C ASN A 30 -0.05 37.27 1.87
N ASP A 31 -1.00 38.12 2.26
CA ASP A 31 -2.27 38.30 1.56
C ASP A 31 -2.00 38.95 0.19
N GLY A 32 -2.44 38.31 -0.89
CA GLY A 32 -2.39 38.89 -2.22
C GLY A 32 -3.05 37.99 -3.26
N GLY A 33 -4.30 38.30 -3.61
CA GLY A 33 -4.94 37.72 -4.79
C GLY A 33 -4.13 38.02 -6.05
N GLY A 34 -3.80 36.98 -6.79
CA GLY A 34 -3.03 37.02 -8.04
C GLY A 34 -3.19 35.69 -8.76
N GLU A 35 -3.22 35.76 -10.09
CA GLU A 35 -3.43 34.70 -11.07
C GLU A 35 -2.83 33.34 -10.67
N GLN A 36 -3.62 32.28 -10.88
CA GLN A 36 -3.25 30.88 -10.69
C GLN A 36 -2.01 30.60 -11.57
N ALA A 37 -0.82 30.69 -10.98
CA ALA A 37 0.40 30.21 -11.62
C ALA A 37 0.15 28.74 -11.99
N ASP A 38 0.31 28.38 -13.27
CA ASP A 38 0.27 27.00 -13.72
C ASP A 38 1.20 26.19 -12.82
N SER A 39 0.62 25.46 -11.87
CA SER A 39 1.39 24.57 -11.02
C SER A 39 2.00 23.53 -11.95
N GLU A 40 3.32 23.46 -12.03
CA GLU A 40 4.02 22.48 -12.85
C GLU A 40 3.66 21.08 -12.32
N ILE A 41 2.69 20.42 -12.97
CA ILE A 41 2.18 19.09 -12.58
C ILE A 41 2.85 17.94 -13.33
N GLY A 42 3.96 18.23 -14.00
CA GLY A 42 4.70 17.27 -14.80
C GLY A 42 4.20 17.16 -16.24
N THR A 43 4.92 16.37 -17.04
CA THR A 43 4.74 16.27 -18.49
C THR A 43 4.12 14.94 -18.94
N GLY A 44 4.09 13.93 -18.07
CA GLY A 44 3.72 12.56 -18.44
C GLY A 44 4.74 11.88 -19.35
N ALA A 45 5.99 12.36 -19.39
CA ALA A 45 7.02 11.78 -20.23
C ALA A 45 7.29 10.31 -19.85
N VAL A 46 7.19 9.43 -20.84
CA VAL A 46 7.65 8.04 -20.74
C VAL A 46 9.17 8.02 -20.81
N ALA A 47 9.81 7.60 -19.73
CA ALA A 47 11.26 7.55 -19.60
C ALA A 47 11.84 6.29 -20.25
N VAL A 48 11.18 5.14 -20.05
CA VAL A 48 11.52 3.88 -20.70
C VAL A 48 10.28 3.31 -21.36
N SER A 49 10.37 3.01 -22.66
CA SER A 49 9.31 2.35 -23.41
C SER A 49 9.38 0.82 -23.25
N PHE A 50 8.56 0.10 -24.00
CA PHE A 50 8.54 -1.36 -24.01
C PHE A 50 9.93 -2.01 -24.10
N SER A 51 10.19 -2.98 -23.23
CA SER A 51 11.37 -3.84 -23.27
C SER A 51 11.02 -5.26 -22.82
N LEU A 52 11.38 -6.24 -23.65
CA LEU A 52 11.29 -7.65 -23.29
C LEU A 52 12.23 -7.99 -22.13
N CYS A 53 11.83 -8.95 -21.31
CA CYS A 53 12.69 -9.60 -20.34
C CYS A 53 13.51 -10.70 -20.99
N GLU A 54 14.68 -10.33 -21.52
CA GLU A 54 15.58 -11.26 -22.18
C GLU A 54 16.89 -11.36 -21.41
N SER A 55 17.36 -12.61 -21.22
CA SER A 55 18.60 -12.88 -20.48
C SER A 55 18.63 -12.25 -19.06
N GLY A 56 17.47 -12.20 -18.41
CA GLY A 56 17.31 -11.73 -17.03
C GLY A 56 17.20 -10.21 -16.87
N ARG A 57 16.98 -9.46 -17.97
CA ARG A 57 16.82 -7.99 -17.92
C ARG A 57 15.79 -7.48 -18.91
N ALA A 58 15.07 -6.44 -18.51
CA ALA A 58 14.27 -5.57 -19.38
C ALA A 58 14.84 -4.15 -19.25
N SER A 59 15.41 -3.60 -20.33
CA SER A 59 16.27 -2.42 -20.28
C SER A 59 17.41 -2.63 -19.26
N ASN A 60 17.49 -1.79 -18.23
CA ASN A 60 18.42 -1.88 -17.11
C ASN A 60 17.84 -2.59 -15.88
N PHE A 61 16.59 -3.04 -15.90
CA PHE A 61 15.91 -3.64 -14.75
C PHE A 61 16.09 -5.17 -14.76
N PRO A 62 16.57 -5.79 -13.67
CA PRO A 62 16.55 -7.24 -13.54
C PRO A 62 15.12 -7.77 -13.59
N CYS A 63 14.89 -8.89 -14.27
CA CYS A 63 13.55 -9.46 -14.40
C CYS A 63 13.61 -10.97 -14.62
N ASN A 64 12.49 -11.63 -14.31
CA ASN A 64 12.19 -13.00 -14.71
C ASN A 64 10.68 -13.12 -14.94
N GLY A 65 10.28 -13.49 -16.16
CA GLY A 65 8.88 -13.79 -16.49
C GLY A 65 7.96 -12.60 -16.73
N TYR A 66 8.47 -11.36 -16.67
CA TYR A 66 7.70 -10.13 -16.88
C TYR A 66 8.42 -9.15 -17.79
N ASP A 67 7.78 -8.73 -18.87
CA ASP A 67 8.24 -7.68 -19.77
C ASP A 67 7.86 -6.30 -19.21
N LEU A 68 8.71 -5.30 -19.46
CA LEU A 68 8.39 -3.90 -19.19
C LEU A 68 7.52 -3.36 -20.31
N LEU A 69 6.34 -2.83 -19.98
CA LEU A 69 5.51 -2.14 -20.97
C LEU A 69 5.93 -0.68 -21.12
N PHE A 70 6.07 0.04 -20.01
CA PHE A 70 6.66 1.38 -19.96
C PHE A 70 6.97 1.78 -18.53
N GLN A 71 7.74 2.86 -18.39
CA GLN A 71 8.01 3.51 -17.11
C GLN A 71 7.94 5.04 -17.25
N MET A 72 7.35 5.70 -16.25
CA MET A 72 7.32 7.15 -16.08
C MET A 72 8.04 7.51 -14.77
N ASP A 73 9.15 8.22 -14.87
CA ASP A 73 9.89 8.75 -13.72
C ASP A 73 9.05 9.74 -12.90
N LEU A 74 9.45 10.01 -11.66
CA LEU A 74 8.82 11.02 -10.80
C LEU A 74 8.75 12.43 -11.44
N SER A 75 9.72 12.77 -12.29
CA SER A 75 9.73 14.04 -13.04
C SER A 75 8.58 14.13 -14.06
N ALA A 76 8.07 13.01 -14.56
CA ALA A 76 6.87 12.97 -15.40
C ALA A 76 5.64 13.50 -14.65
N PHE A 77 5.66 13.42 -13.32
CA PHE A 77 4.60 13.89 -12.45
C PHE A 77 4.95 15.17 -11.70
N SER A 78 6.17 15.73 -11.82
CA SER A 78 6.63 16.82 -10.94
C SER A 78 6.43 16.47 -9.45
N ALA A 79 7.01 15.34 -9.05
CA ALA A 79 6.98 14.79 -7.70
C ALA A 79 8.40 14.41 -7.25
N THR A 80 8.59 14.27 -5.94
CA THR A 80 9.90 13.86 -5.37
C THR A 80 9.92 12.43 -4.87
N SER A 81 8.75 11.82 -4.62
CA SER A 81 8.64 10.40 -4.32
C SER A 81 7.25 9.86 -4.68
N ALA A 82 7.18 8.55 -4.90
CA ALA A 82 5.92 7.82 -5.02
C ALA A 82 5.64 6.98 -3.77
N ASN A 83 4.39 6.57 -3.59
CA ASN A 83 3.93 5.68 -2.52
C ASN A 83 2.88 4.71 -3.07
N ASP A 84 1.74 4.49 -2.40
CA ASP A 84 0.78 3.45 -2.78
C ASP A 84 0.27 3.61 -4.22
N ILE A 85 -0.23 2.51 -4.78
CA ILE A 85 -0.77 2.45 -6.12
C ILE A 85 -2.02 1.58 -6.18
N TRP A 86 -2.99 2.05 -6.94
CA TRP A 86 -4.20 1.30 -7.23
C TRP A 86 -4.56 1.38 -8.71
N GLY A 87 -5.50 0.55 -9.13
CA GLY A 87 -6.04 0.54 -10.48
C GLY A 87 -7.52 0.83 -10.51
N TRP A 88 -7.99 1.34 -11.65
CA TRP A 88 -9.42 1.40 -11.95
C TRP A 88 -9.67 0.94 -13.38
N THR A 89 -10.61 0.02 -13.53
CA THR A 89 -11.15 -0.37 -14.83
C THR A 89 -12.51 0.28 -15.02
N ASP A 90 -12.61 1.13 -16.01
CA ASP A 90 -13.86 1.77 -16.39
C ASP A 90 -14.72 0.80 -17.19
N THR A 91 -15.65 0.14 -16.50
CA THR A 91 -16.55 -0.88 -17.10
C THR A 91 -17.42 -0.34 -18.25
N ALA A 92 -17.58 0.97 -18.39
CA ALA A 92 -18.38 1.55 -19.47
C ALA A 92 -17.63 1.61 -20.82
N ASN A 93 -16.29 1.57 -20.81
CA ASN A 93 -15.46 1.65 -22.02
C ASN A 93 -14.24 0.73 -22.02
N ASN A 94 -14.07 -0.11 -20.99
CA ASN A 94 -12.98 -1.05 -20.76
C ASN A 94 -11.59 -0.39 -20.78
N ARG A 95 -11.51 0.88 -20.34
CA ARG A 95 -10.22 1.55 -20.14
C ARG A 95 -9.68 1.25 -18.75
N GLU A 96 -8.38 1.21 -18.65
CA GLU A 96 -7.64 0.85 -17.44
C GLU A 96 -6.77 2.05 -17.07
N TYR A 97 -6.80 2.42 -15.80
CA TYR A 97 -6.14 3.61 -15.30
C TYR A 97 -5.28 3.26 -14.10
N ALA A 98 -4.02 3.68 -14.13
CA ALA A 98 -3.15 3.67 -12.97
C ALA A 98 -3.43 4.91 -12.11
N LEU A 99 -3.65 4.67 -10.81
CA LEU A 99 -3.85 5.70 -9.79
C LEU A 99 -2.62 5.67 -8.88
N ILE A 100 -1.60 6.47 -9.21
CA ILE A 100 -0.32 6.47 -8.48
C ILE A 100 -0.32 7.56 -7.41
N GLY A 101 -0.08 7.16 -6.16
CA GLY A 101 0.17 8.05 -5.05
C GLY A 101 1.58 8.66 -5.13
N LEU A 102 1.66 9.96 -4.83
CA LEU A 102 2.88 10.76 -4.85
C LEU A 102 2.94 11.59 -3.56
N ASP A 103 4.12 12.14 -3.26
CA ASP A 103 4.29 13.00 -2.09
C ASP A 103 3.29 14.17 -2.08
N ASN A 104 3.06 14.76 -3.25
CA ASN A 104 2.27 15.96 -3.43
C ASN A 104 0.85 15.75 -4.00
N GLY A 105 0.38 14.51 -4.15
CA GLY A 105 -0.97 14.22 -4.63
C GLY A 105 -1.13 12.81 -5.23
N THR A 106 -2.16 12.64 -6.05
CA THR A 106 -2.44 11.38 -6.77
C THR A 106 -2.52 11.67 -8.26
N ALA A 107 -1.70 10.99 -9.05
CA ALA A 107 -1.68 11.12 -10.51
C ALA A 107 -2.51 10.01 -11.18
N PHE A 108 -3.14 10.37 -12.29
CA PHE A 108 -4.00 9.48 -13.07
C PHE A 108 -3.42 9.26 -14.45
N VAL A 109 -3.13 8.01 -14.80
CA VAL A 109 -2.56 7.63 -16.10
C VAL A 109 -3.48 6.64 -16.77
N ASP A 110 -3.93 6.94 -17.98
CA ASP A 110 -4.57 5.96 -18.85
C ASP A 110 -3.51 5.02 -19.41
N ILE A 111 -3.67 3.73 -19.11
CA ILE A 111 -2.73 2.67 -19.49
C ILE A 111 -3.32 1.67 -20.47
N THR A 112 -4.52 1.94 -21.02
CA THR A 112 -5.21 1.05 -21.95
C THR A 112 -4.34 0.70 -23.15
N ASN A 113 -3.65 1.71 -23.70
CA ASN A 113 -2.65 1.51 -24.74
C ASN A 113 -1.25 1.70 -24.15
N SER A 114 -0.60 0.61 -23.77
CA SER A 114 0.74 0.66 -23.18
C SER A 114 1.83 1.19 -24.12
N GLN A 115 1.59 1.28 -25.44
CA GLN A 115 2.52 1.92 -26.38
C GLN A 115 2.41 3.45 -26.37
N ASN A 116 1.28 3.98 -25.89
CA ASN A 116 1.02 5.40 -25.82
C ASN A 116 0.17 5.71 -24.57
N PRO A 117 0.71 5.49 -23.37
CA PRO A 117 0.02 5.82 -22.13
C PRO A 117 -0.17 7.34 -22.03
N VAL A 118 -1.25 7.77 -21.39
CA VAL A 118 -1.60 9.19 -21.29
C VAL A 118 -1.70 9.60 -19.84
N TYR A 119 -0.80 10.46 -19.38
CA TYR A 119 -0.92 11.12 -18.08
C TYR A 119 -2.04 12.17 -18.16
N LEU A 120 -3.18 11.87 -17.54
CA LEU A 120 -4.39 12.68 -17.62
C LEU A 120 -4.33 13.91 -16.71
N GLY A 121 -3.57 13.81 -15.62
CA GLY A 121 -3.46 14.89 -14.64
C GLY A 121 -3.33 14.38 -13.21
N LYS A 122 -3.38 15.32 -12.26
CA LYS A 122 -3.14 15.06 -10.86
C LYS A 122 -4.16 15.75 -9.97
N LEU A 123 -4.68 15.01 -8.98
CA LEU A 123 -5.35 15.59 -7.83
C LEU A 123 -4.30 15.98 -6.80
N LEU A 124 -4.15 17.27 -6.52
CA LEU A 124 -3.19 17.74 -5.53
C LEU A 124 -3.61 17.33 -4.12
N THR A 125 -2.62 17.12 -3.26
CA THR A 125 -2.85 16.83 -1.84
C THR A 125 -3.72 17.91 -1.19
N ALA A 126 -4.58 17.49 -0.27
CA ALA A 126 -5.53 18.39 0.38
C ALA A 126 -4.88 19.43 1.31
N THR A 127 -3.65 19.18 1.76
CA THR A 127 -2.89 20.03 2.69
C THR A 127 -1.43 20.16 2.27
N SER A 128 -0.55 19.32 2.82
CA SER A 128 0.89 19.34 2.60
C SER A 128 1.36 18.03 1.98
N ALA A 129 2.55 18.07 1.37
CA ALA A 129 3.18 16.85 0.90
C ALA A 129 3.44 15.87 2.07
N SER A 130 3.37 14.58 1.77
CA SER A 130 3.58 13.48 2.72
C SER A 130 4.15 12.29 1.97
N PHE A 131 5.18 11.64 2.53
CA PHE A 131 5.71 10.40 1.98
C PHE A 131 4.67 9.26 2.03
N TRP A 132 3.74 9.31 2.98
CA TRP A 132 2.69 8.31 3.16
C TRP A 132 1.35 8.81 2.63
N ARG A 133 0.82 8.08 1.65
CA ARG A 133 -0.48 8.26 1.05
C ARG A 133 -0.96 6.90 0.57
N ASP A 134 -2.25 6.67 0.73
CA ASP A 134 -2.90 5.43 0.33
C ASP A 134 -4.15 5.73 -0.51
N VAL A 135 -4.41 4.86 -1.48
CA VAL A 135 -5.39 5.06 -2.54
C VAL A 135 -6.20 3.78 -2.70
N LYS A 136 -7.53 3.84 -2.55
CA LYS A 136 -8.44 2.72 -2.86
C LYS A 136 -9.65 3.19 -3.64
N VAL A 137 -10.29 2.26 -4.36
CA VAL A 137 -11.44 2.54 -5.23
C VAL A 137 -12.69 1.83 -4.72
N TYR A 138 -13.83 2.52 -4.83
CA TYR A 138 -15.15 1.92 -4.66
C TYR A 138 -16.06 2.40 -5.78
N GLY A 139 -16.49 1.47 -6.62
CA GLY A 139 -17.22 1.78 -7.87
C GLY A 139 -16.39 2.69 -8.78
N ASP A 140 -16.94 3.86 -9.12
CA ASP A 140 -16.28 4.86 -9.97
C ASP A 140 -15.61 6.00 -9.18
N TYR A 141 -15.34 5.80 -7.89
CA TYR A 141 -14.72 6.82 -7.04
C TYR A 141 -13.44 6.30 -6.41
N VAL A 142 -12.45 7.20 -6.31
CA VAL A 142 -11.22 6.94 -5.56
C VAL A 142 -11.26 7.70 -4.23
N PHE A 143 -10.79 7.04 -3.18
CA PHE A 143 -10.70 7.52 -1.81
C PHE A 143 -9.23 7.55 -1.41
N ILE A 144 -8.76 8.72 -0.96
CA ILE A 144 -7.33 9.00 -0.80
C ILE A 144 -7.09 9.58 0.59
N VAL A 145 -6.23 8.92 1.36
CA VAL A 145 -5.75 9.39 2.66
C VAL A 145 -4.26 9.65 2.64
N ALA A 146 -3.74 10.36 3.64
CA ALA A 146 -2.31 10.57 3.82
C ALA A 146 -1.99 10.90 5.27
N GLU A 147 -0.75 10.64 5.66
CA GLU A 147 -0.18 11.11 6.93
C GLU A 147 0.20 12.61 6.88
N ALA A 148 -0.60 13.42 6.21
CA ALA A 148 -0.46 14.86 6.23
C ALA A 148 -1.41 15.49 7.28
N PRO A 149 -0.95 16.45 8.10
CA PRO A 149 -1.80 17.10 9.08
C PRO A 149 -3.08 17.69 8.44
N ASN A 150 -4.22 17.39 9.07
CA ASN A 150 -5.56 17.78 8.63
C ASN A 150 -5.96 17.31 7.22
N HIS A 151 -5.24 16.40 6.57
CA HIS A 151 -5.55 15.90 5.22
C HIS A 151 -6.99 15.39 5.09
N GLY A 152 -7.46 14.59 6.06
CA GLY A 152 -8.71 13.85 5.95
C GLY A 152 -8.67 12.81 4.84
N MET A 153 -9.83 12.50 4.27
CA MET A 153 -9.98 11.61 3.12
C MET A 153 -10.55 12.38 1.92
N GLN A 154 -9.77 12.52 0.85
CA GLN A 154 -10.26 13.09 -0.42
C GLN A 154 -11.07 12.05 -1.18
N VAL A 155 -12.10 12.49 -1.90
CA VAL A 155 -12.89 11.65 -2.81
C VAL A 155 -12.93 12.30 -4.19
N PHE A 156 -12.71 11.50 -5.24
CA PHE A 156 -12.71 11.98 -6.62
C PHE A 156 -13.48 11.03 -7.55
N ASP A 157 -14.35 11.59 -8.39
CA ASP A 157 -15.10 10.87 -9.43
C ASP A 157 -14.18 10.53 -10.61
N LEU A 158 -13.83 9.24 -10.73
CA LEU A 158 -12.93 8.73 -11.77
C LEU A 158 -13.52 8.85 -13.18
N LYS A 159 -14.85 9.01 -13.33
CA LYS A 159 -15.47 9.23 -14.65
C LYS A 159 -15.03 10.54 -15.29
N LYS A 160 -14.53 11.50 -14.52
CA LYS A 160 -13.94 12.73 -15.05
C LYS A 160 -12.71 12.48 -15.92
N LEU A 161 -12.03 11.34 -15.72
CA LEU A 161 -10.89 10.91 -16.53
C LEU A 161 -11.27 10.61 -17.99
N ARG A 162 -12.55 10.34 -18.28
CA ARG A 162 -13.05 10.04 -19.64
C ARG A 162 -12.94 11.22 -20.61
N ASN A 163 -12.97 12.46 -20.10
CA ASN A 163 -13.17 13.67 -20.88
C ASN A 163 -12.08 14.73 -20.64
N VAL A 164 -10.82 14.31 -20.61
CA VAL A 164 -9.68 15.22 -20.48
C VAL A 164 -9.26 15.69 -21.88
N GLU A 165 -9.66 16.90 -22.27
CA GLU A 165 -9.36 17.43 -23.61
C GLU A 165 -7.89 17.80 -23.80
N ASN A 166 -7.26 18.40 -22.79
CA ASN A 166 -5.88 18.90 -22.83
C ASN A 166 -5.08 18.33 -21.65
N PRO A 167 -4.71 17.04 -21.67
CA PRO A 167 -3.90 16.44 -20.61
C PRO A 167 -2.45 16.98 -20.60
N PRO A 168 -1.79 17.07 -19.44
CA PRO A 168 -2.34 16.86 -18.10
C PRO A 168 -3.08 18.09 -17.54
N GLN A 169 -4.04 17.88 -16.66
CA GLN A 169 -4.71 18.97 -15.91
C GLN A 169 -4.64 18.78 -14.39
N VAL A 170 -4.86 19.87 -13.65
CA VAL A 170 -5.05 19.81 -12.18
C VAL A 170 -6.50 19.45 -11.90
N PHE A 171 -6.73 18.37 -11.16
CA PHE A 171 -8.05 17.96 -10.69
C PHE A 171 -8.38 18.56 -9.32
N VAL A 172 -9.67 18.66 -9.05
CA VAL A 172 -10.23 19.07 -7.75
C VAL A 172 -11.07 17.91 -7.21
N ALA A 173 -10.91 17.62 -5.91
CA ALA A 173 -11.69 16.59 -5.23
C ALA A 173 -13.20 16.93 -5.26
N ASP A 174 -14.03 15.90 -5.42
CA ASP A 174 -15.49 16.02 -5.38
C ASP A 174 -16.01 16.16 -3.95
N ALA A 175 -15.33 15.53 -3.00
CA ALA A 175 -15.59 15.67 -1.59
C ALA A 175 -14.31 15.53 -0.77
N ARG A 176 -14.39 15.93 0.49
CA ARG A 176 -13.35 15.71 1.48
C ARG A 176 -14.00 15.42 2.83
N TYR A 177 -13.80 14.22 3.33
CA TYR A 177 -14.23 13.84 4.66
C TYR A 177 -13.17 14.27 5.69
N THR A 178 -13.55 15.11 6.63
CA THR A 178 -12.64 15.70 7.64
C THR A 178 -12.96 15.21 9.06
N GLY A 179 -13.67 14.08 9.20
CA GLY A 179 -13.90 13.45 10.51
C GLY A 179 -12.64 12.78 11.08
N ILE A 180 -11.60 12.63 10.26
CA ILE A 180 -10.24 12.24 10.65
C ILE A 180 -9.25 13.35 10.29
N GLY A 181 -8.16 13.44 11.03
CA GLY A 181 -7.07 14.38 10.75
C GLY A 181 -6.15 13.88 9.65
N ASN A 182 -5.60 12.69 9.82
CA ASN A 182 -4.70 11.99 8.91
C ASN A 182 -4.98 10.48 8.98
N ALA A 183 -4.41 9.70 8.06
CA ALA A 183 -4.40 8.24 8.12
C ALA A 183 -3.23 7.70 7.30
N HIS A 184 -2.61 6.61 7.77
CA HIS A 184 -1.56 5.91 7.06
C HIS A 184 -2.10 5.19 5.83
N ASN A 185 -3.19 4.45 6.02
CA ASN A 185 -3.77 3.56 5.03
C ASN A 185 -5.31 3.68 5.02
N ILE A 186 -5.94 3.22 3.95
CA ILE A 186 -7.39 3.08 3.83
C ILE A 186 -7.72 1.74 3.20
N VAL A 187 -8.66 1.02 3.80
CA VAL A 187 -9.19 -0.24 3.27
C VAL A 187 -10.63 -0.03 2.84
N ILE A 188 -11.10 -0.71 1.80
CA ILE A 188 -12.51 -0.65 1.38
C ILE A 188 -13.09 -2.06 1.34
N ASN A 189 -14.23 -2.25 2.00
CA ASN A 189 -15.11 -3.38 1.70
C ASN A 189 -16.10 -2.95 0.61
N GLU A 190 -15.83 -3.37 -0.62
CA GLU A 190 -16.62 -3.01 -1.79
C GLU A 190 -18.04 -3.60 -1.77
N ASP A 191 -18.26 -4.74 -1.13
CA ASP A 191 -19.60 -5.36 -1.06
C ASP A 191 -20.58 -4.52 -0.27
N LEU A 192 -20.07 -3.84 0.78
CA LEU A 192 -20.89 -3.12 1.75
C LEU A 192 -20.80 -1.60 1.61
N GLY A 193 -19.83 -1.10 0.85
CA GLY A 193 -19.63 0.33 0.61
C GLY A 193 -19.15 1.07 1.84
N PHE A 194 -18.15 0.50 2.53
CA PHE A 194 -17.49 1.13 3.67
C PHE A 194 -16.00 1.32 3.42
N ALA A 195 -15.50 2.49 3.83
CA ALA A 195 -14.09 2.79 3.94
C ALA A 195 -13.63 2.68 5.40
N TYR A 196 -12.40 2.20 5.55
CA TYR A 196 -11.75 1.89 6.82
C TYR A 196 -10.37 2.54 6.88
N PRO A 197 -10.27 3.85 7.14
CA PRO A 197 -8.98 4.48 7.39
C PRO A 197 -8.34 3.91 8.65
N VAL A 198 -7.07 3.55 8.56
CA VAL A 198 -6.24 3.02 9.64
C VAL A 198 -4.94 3.83 9.73
N GLY A 199 -4.21 3.68 10.82
CA GLY A 199 -3.00 4.46 11.10
C GLY A 199 -3.34 5.93 11.28
N THR A 200 -4.47 6.20 11.94
CA THR A 200 -4.89 7.56 12.27
C THR A 200 -4.07 8.09 13.46
N ALA A 201 -4.26 9.36 13.82
CA ALA A 201 -3.53 9.94 14.93
C ALA A 201 -3.77 9.15 16.24
N ARG A 202 -2.69 8.74 16.92
CA ARG A 202 -2.76 7.92 18.14
C ARG A 202 -3.51 8.56 19.31
N ASN A 203 -3.79 9.86 19.25
CA ASN A 203 -4.54 10.61 20.24
C ASN A 203 -5.95 11.01 19.75
N ASP A 204 -6.49 10.34 18.73
CA ASP A 204 -7.83 10.56 18.24
C ASP A 204 -8.89 9.67 18.93
N ALA A 205 -10.09 9.61 18.38
CA ALA A 205 -11.21 8.85 18.95
C ALA A 205 -10.97 7.33 19.07
N PHE A 206 -10.07 6.77 18.26
CA PHE A 206 -9.81 5.33 18.19
C PHE A 206 -8.32 4.99 18.36
N ASN A 207 -7.53 5.88 18.97
CA ASN A 207 -6.14 5.65 19.36
C ASN A 207 -5.22 5.22 18.19
N GLY A 208 -5.49 5.69 16.97
CA GLY A 208 -4.78 5.28 15.77
C GLY A 208 -5.24 3.95 15.15
N GLY A 209 -6.30 3.34 15.71
CA GLY A 209 -7.00 2.22 15.12
C GLY A 209 -7.87 2.62 13.93
N VAL A 210 -8.91 1.84 13.68
CA VAL A 210 -9.75 1.94 12.48
C VAL A 210 -10.96 2.85 12.69
N HIS A 211 -11.23 3.72 11.72
CA HIS A 211 -12.50 4.46 11.62
C HIS A 211 -13.44 3.76 10.64
N PHE A 212 -14.75 3.80 10.89
CA PHE A 212 -15.76 3.24 9.99
C PHE A 212 -16.49 4.37 9.25
N ILE A 213 -16.38 4.41 7.93
CA ILE A 213 -16.96 5.47 7.11
C ILE A 213 -17.87 4.84 6.06
N ASP A 214 -19.16 5.15 6.11
CA ASP A 214 -20.13 4.84 5.05
C ASP A 214 -19.80 5.69 3.82
N ILE A 215 -19.55 5.03 2.68
CA ILE A 215 -19.22 5.64 1.40
C ILE A 215 -20.22 5.25 0.29
N GLN A 216 -21.38 4.68 0.63
CA GLN A 216 -22.44 4.34 -0.35
C GLN A 216 -22.96 5.59 -1.10
N ASN A 217 -22.83 6.77 -0.49
CA ASN A 217 -22.84 8.04 -1.20
C ASN A 217 -21.42 8.63 -1.22
N PRO A 218 -20.61 8.38 -2.26
CA PRO A 218 -19.19 8.71 -2.28
C PRO A 218 -18.89 10.20 -2.03
N THR A 219 -19.76 11.09 -2.48
CA THR A 219 -19.59 12.55 -2.32
C THR A 219 -20.08 13.10 -0.98
N ASN A 220 -20.66 12.25 -0.13
CA ASN A 220 -21.07 12.61 1.22
C ASN A 220 -20.74 11.50 2.24
N PRO A 221 -19.45 11.14 2.43
CA PRO A 221 -19.06 10.09 3.37
C PRO A 221 -19.50 10.41 4.80
N GLN A 222 -19.91 9.40 5.56
CA GLN A 222 -20.36 9.57 6.95
C GLN A 222 -19.59 8.65 7.90
N GLY A 223 -18.98 9.21 8.93
CA GLY A 223 -18.41 8.42 10.02
C GLY A 223 -19.52 7.78 10.85
N VAL A 224 -19.47 6.46 11.02
CA VAL A 224 -20.49 5.69 11.75
C VAL A 224 -19.96 4.98 12.99
N GLY A 225 -18.65 5.00 13.22
CA GLY A 225 -18.01 4.35 14.35
C GLY A 225 -16.52 4.12 14.10
N GLY A 226 -15.97 3.17 14.82
CA GLY A 226 -14.58 2.75 14.71
C GLY A 226 -14.21 1.78 15.82
N TYR A 227 -12.97 1.31 15.79
CA TYR A 227 -12.44 0.37 16.76
C TYR A 227 -10.97 0.67 17.03
N GLY A 228 -10.62 0.82 18.30
CA GLY A 228 -9.29 1.24 18.74
C GLY A 228 -8.77 0.51 19.97
N THR A 229 -9.42 -0.59 20.37
CA THR A 229 -9.05 -1.36 21.58
C THR A 229 -7.66 -1.96 21.45
N ASN A 230 -7.29 -2.40 20.24
CA ASN A 230 -5.98 -2.99 19.93
C ASN A 230 -4.91 -1.96 19.54
N GLY A 231 -5.14 -0.68 19.81
CA GLY A 231 -4.17 0.38 19.56
C GLY A 231 -4.06 0.75 18.08
N TYR A 232 -2.85 1.15 17.68
CA TYR A 232 -2.56 1.60 16.32
C TYR A 232 -2.63 0.43 15.34
N THR A 233 -3.34 0.63 14.24
CA THR A 233 -3.38 -0.33 13.13
C THR A 233 -2.65 0.30 11.95
N HIS A 234 -1.58 -0.33 11.48
CA HIS A 234 -0.78 0.16 10.36
C HIS A 234 -1.50 -0.06 9.02
N ASP A 235 -1.91 -1.30 8.78
CA ASP A 235 -2.66 -1.74 7.60
C ASP A 235 -3.72 -2.76 8.04
N ALA A 236 -4.69 -3.06 7.19
CA ALA A 236 -5.69 -4.07 7.44
C ALA A 236 -6.23 -4.68 6.15
N GLN A 237 -6.96 -5.78 6.30
CA GLN A 237 -7.93 -6.24 5.31
C GLN A 237 -9.31 -6.29 5.97
N VAL A 238 -10.34 -5.88 5.23
CA VAL A 238 -11.73 -5.99 5.65
C VAL A 238 -12.50 -6.76 4.61
N VAL A 239 -13.09 -7.89 5.00
CA VAL A 239 -13.78 -8.79 4.08
C VAL A 239 -15.18 -9.11 4.57
N THR A 240 -16.10 -9.30 3.62
CA THR A 240 -17.29 -10.12 3.88
C THR A 240 -16.82 -11.57 3.92
N TYR A 241 -16.71 -12.14 5.12
CA TYR A 241 -16.03 -13.40 5.32
C TYR A 241 -16.79 -14.57 4.70
N SER A 242 -16.11 -15.34 3.87
CA SER A 242 -16.60 -16.54 3.19
C SER A 242 -15.65 -17.72 3.36
N GLY A 243 -14.73 -17.62 4.32
CA GLY A 243 -13.73 -18.64 4.60
C GLY A 243 -14.26 -19.88 5.32
N PRO A 244 -13.36 -20.78 5.71
CA PRO A 244 -13.69 -22.11 6.27
C PRO A 244 -14.36 -22.08 7.65
N ASP A 245 -14.24 -20.98 8.40
CA ASP A 245 -14.85 -20.85 9.72
C ASP A 245 -16.34 -20.51 9.61
N MET A 246 -17.18 -21.49 9.93
CA MET A 246 -18.63 -21.37 9.79
C MET A 246 -19.28 -20.42 10.82
N ASP A 247 -18.60 -20.07 11.92
CA ASP A 247 -19.16 -19.19 12.95
C ASP A 247 -19.23 -17.72 12.49
N TYR A 248 -18.40 -17.38 11.50
CA TYR A 248 -18.23 -16.04 10.95
C TYR A 248 -18.64 -15.91 9.48
N THR A 249 -19.14 -16.98 8.84
CA THR A 249 -19.60 -16.90 7.44
C THR A 249 -20.65 -15.79 7.25
N GLY A 250 -20.41 -14.91 6.28
CA GLY A 250 -21.26 -13.76 5.95
C GLY A 250 -21.12 -12.56 6.89
N ARG A 251 -20.22 -12.63 7.88
CA ARG A 251 -19.88 -11.50 8.75
C ARG A 251 -18.85 -10.60 8.10
N GLU A 252 -18.78 -9.37 8.54
CA GLU A 252 -17.73 -8.46 8.11
C GLU A 252 -16.57 -8.52 9.10
N ILE A 253 -15.45 -9.07 8.66
CA ILE A 253 -14.27 -9.33 9.48
C ILE A 253 -13.19 -8.32 9.12
N PHE A 254 -12.72 -7.61 10.14
CA PHE A 254 -11.53 -6.78 10.09
C PHE A 254 -10.35 -7.60 10.60
N ILE A 255 -9.27 -7.66 9.83
CA ILE A 255 -7.98 -8.20 10.25
C ILE A 255 -6.93 -7.10 10.14
N GLY A 256 -6.47 -6.61 11.28
CA GLY A 256 -5.51 -5.49 11.39
C GLY A 256 -4.10 -5.97 11.66
N ALA A 257 -3.13 -5.37 10.97
CA ALA A 257 -1.71 -5.45 11.27
C ALA A 257 -1.33 -4.28 12.18
N ASN A 258 -1.14 -4.55 13.47
CA ASN A 258 -1.08 -3.52 14.52
C ASN A 258 0.34 -3.24 15.02
N GLU A 259 1.36 -3.40 14.17
CA GLU A 259 2.80 -3.26 14.48
C GLU A 259 3.35 -4.32 15.45
N ASN A 260 2.56 -4.74 16.44
CA ASN A 260 2.96 -5.64 17.52
C ASN A 260 2.14 -6.93 17.60
N GLN A 261 1.11 -7.07 16.77
CA GLN A 261 0.20 -8.21 16.71
C GLN A 261 -0.65 -8.14 15.44
N ILE A 262 -1.29 -9.25 15.11
CA ILE A 262 -2.48 -9.26 14.24
C ILE A 262 -3.72 -9.17 15.15
N ALA A 263 -4.71 -8.37 14.79
CA ALA A 263 -5.98 -8.23 15.50
C ALA A 263 -7.16 -8.61 14.61
N ILE A 264 -8.00 -9.56 15.05
CA ILE A 264 -9.16 -10.06 14.32
C ILE A 264 -10.43 -9.60 15.04
N VAL A 265 -11.31 -8.91 14.33
CA VAL A 265 -12.49 -8.25 14.91
C VAL A 265 -13.70 -8.46 14.00
N ASP A 266 -14.80 -8.96 14.56
CA ASP A 266 -16.11 -8.91 13.92
C ASP A 266 -16.66 -7.49 14.03
N ILE A 267 -16.75 -6.81 12.89
CA ILE A 267 -17.25 -5.44 12.80
C ILE A 267 -18.61 -5.38 12.10
N THR A 268 -19.34 -6.49 12.01
CA THR A 268 -20.66 -6.56 11.36
C THR A 268 -21.64 -5.54 11.96
N ASP A 269 -21.70 -5.46 13.29
CA ASP A 269 -22.37 -4.37 13.99
C ASP A 269 -21.38 -3.22 14.22
N LYS A 270 -21.43 -2.19 13.37
CA LYS A 270 -20.56 -1.01 13.45
C LYS A 270 -20.63 -0.28 14.79
N SER A 271 -21.72 -0.46 15.56
CA SER A 271 -21.90 0.17 16.86
C SER A 271 -21.36 -0.66 18.02
N ASN A 272 -21.09 -1.95 17.78
CA ASN A 272 -20.58 -2.88 18.77
C ASN A 272 -19.61 -3.90 18.13
N PRO A 273 -18.40 -3.47 17.74
CA PRO A 273 -17.35 -4.38 17.31
C PRO A 273 -17.01 -5.40 18.39
N ILE A 274 -16.82 -6.65 18.00
CA ILE A 274 -16.49 -7.76 18.88
C ILE A 274 -15.12 -8.30 18.48
N GLU A 275 -14.15 -8.18 19.38
CA GLU A 275 -12.86 -8.85 19.21
C GLU A 275 -13.07 -10.36 19.16
N ILE A 276 -12.48 -11.00 18.17
CA ILE A 276 -12.44 -12.46 18.04
C ILE A 276 -11.16 -12.95 18.72
N GLU A 277 -10.00 -12.54 18.20
CA GLU A 277 -8.70 -12.95 18.71
C GLU A 277 -7.60 -11.95 18.33
N THR A 278 -6.50 -11.98 19.08
CA THR A 278 -5.24 -11.32 18.75
C THR A 278 -4.12 -12.35 18.74
N LEU A 279 -3.18 -12.23 17.81
CA LEU A 279 -2.08 -13.18 17.70
C LEU A 279 -0.73 -12.50 17.51
N VAL A 280 0.29 -13.14 18.07
CA VAL A 280 1.70 -12.76 17.97
C VAL A 280 2.50 -13.94 17.44
N TYR A 281 3.69 -13.67 16.93
CA TYR A 281 4.56 -14.68 16.33
C TYR A 281 6.03 -14.46 16.73
N GLY A 282 6.87 -15.45 16.44
CA GLY A 282 8.29 -15.40 16.76
C GLY A 282 9.04 -14.40 15.88
N ASN A 283 10.04 -13.73 16.45
CA ASN A 283 10.83 -12.70 15.76
C ASN A 283 9.96 -11.58 15.18
N LEU A 284 8.98 -11.11 15.95
CA LEU A 284 8.14 -9.97 15.60
C LEU A 284 8.94 -8.66 15.72
N ALA A 285 8.84 -7.79 14.73
CA ALA A 285 9.40 -6.43 14.77
C ALA A 285 8.35 -5.35 14.43
N TYR A 286 7.66 -5.50 13.30
CA TYR A 286 6.63 -4.58 12.81
C TYR A 286 5.59 -5.33 11.96
N THR A 287 4.54 -5.86 12.59
CA THR A 287 3.40 -6.46 11.87
C THR A 287 2.80 -5.43 10.92
N HIS A 288 3.02 -5.59 9.62
CA HIS A 288 2.91 -4.51 8.65
C HIS A 288 1.66 -4.58 7.80
N GLN A 289 1.53 -5.63 6.98
CA GLN A 289 0.41 -5.84 6.05
C GLN A 289 0.22 -7.32 5.79
N GLY A 290 -1.03 -7.73 5.57
CA GLY A 290 -1.32 -9.09 5.12
C GLY A 290 -2.57 -9.18 4.28
N TRP A 291 -2.72 -10.31 3.61
CA TRP A 291 -3.79 -10.57 2.66
C TRP A 291 -4.25 -12.02 2.71
N PHE A 292 -5.57 -12.23 2.66
CA PHE A 292 -6.18 -13.55 2.56
C PHE A 292 -5.94 -14.20 1.20
N THR A 293 -5.83 -15.53 1.18
CA THR A 293 -6.06 -16.33 -0.02
C THR A 293 -7.51 -16.17 -0.52
N GLU A 294 -7.78 -16.51 -1.78
CA GLU A 294 -9.12 -16.38 -2.39
C GLU A 294 -10.22 -17.12 -1.62
N ASP A 295 -9.87 -18.26 -1.00
CA ASP A 295 -10.77 -19.04 -0.15
C ASP A 295 -10.82 -18.55 1.31
N GLN A 296 -10.10 -17.46 1.63
CA GLN A 296 -9.95 -16.85 2.95
C GLN A 296 -9.51 -17.81 4.05
N ARG A 297 -8.86 -18.93 3.69
CA ARG A 297 -8.34 -19.88 4.66
C ARG A 297 -6.97 -19.47 5.19
N TYR A 298 -6.10 -18.94 4.34
CA TYR A 298 -4.75 -18.57 4.76
C TYR A 298 -4.62 -17.05 4.75
N PHE A 299 -4.04 -16.51 5.82
CA PHE A 299 -3.66 -15.10 5.88
C PHE A 299 -2.14 -14.99 5.75
N ILE A 300 -1.70 -14.34 4.68
CA ILE A 300 -0.29 -14.19 4.31
C ILE A 300 0.16 -12.81 4.79
N LEU A 301 1.13 -12.76 5.71
CA LEU A 301 1.57 -11.55 6.40
C LEU A 301 3.06 -11.26 6.16
N GLY A 302 3.40 -9.99 5.98
CA GLY A 302 4.76 -9.45 6.09
C GLY A 302 5.06 -8.69 7.40
N ASP A 303 6.32 -8.69 7.81
CA ASP A 303 6.83 -7.97 9.00
C ASP A 303 8.02 -7.08 8.60
N GLU A 304 7.73 -5.79 8.36
CA GLU A 304 8.59 -4.87 7.61
C GLU A 304 9.94 -4.54 8.30
N LEU A 305 10.10 -4.83 9.60
CA LEU A 305 11.33 -4.52 10.33
C LEU A 305 12.12 -5.76 10.72
N ASP A 306 11.67 -6.96 10.36
CA ASP A 306 12.29 -8.18 10.86
C ASP A 306 13.64 -8.48 10.21
N GLU A 307 13.87 -8.09 8.95
CA GLU A 307 15.18 -8.22 8.31
C GLU A 307 16.18 -7.21 8.87
N VAL A 308 15.69 -6.05 9.33
CA VAL A 308 16.50 -5.02 10.01
C VAL A 308 16.92 -5.50 11.40
N ASP A 309 15.96 -6.00 12.18
CA ASP A 309 16.15 -6.30 13.60
C ASP A 309 16.82 -7.66 13.84
N PHE A 310 16.58 -8.65 12.96
CA PHE A 310 17.09 -10.02 13.11
C PHE A 310 18.10 -10.44 12.04
N GLY A 311 18.16 -9.75 10.90
CA GLY A 311 19.22 -9.96 9.89
C GLY A 311 19.09 -11.24 9.06
N PHE A 312 17.87 -11.73 8.84
CA PHE A 312 17.60 -12.84 7.93
C PHE A 312 17.12 -12.37 6.55
N ASN A 313 16.89 -13.32 5.64
CA ASN A 313 16.28 -13.05 4.34
C ASN A 313 14.77 -12.81 4.47
N SER A 314 14.18 -12.03 3.56
CA SER A 314 12.78 -11.61 3.58
C SER A 314 11.84 -12.73 3.98
N ARG A 315 10.92 -12.45 4.91
CA ARG A 315 10.14 -13.51 5.55
C ARG A 315 8.65 -13.27 5.40
N THR A 316 7.97 -14.20 4.74
CA THR A 316 6.51 -14.19 4.64
C THR A 316 5.92 -15.23 5.58
N LEU A 317 5.04 -14.80 6.48
CA LEU A 317 4.36 -15.64 7.46
C LEU A 317 3.00 -16.06 6.91
N VAL A 318 2.62 -17.33 7.09
CA VAL A 318 1.32 -17.83 6.66
C VAL A 318 0.58 -18.38 7.87
N PHE A 319 -0.59 -17.82 8.16
CA PHE A 319 -1.46 -18.27 9.23
C PHE A 319 -2.63 -19.08 8.65
N ASP A 320 -2.91 -20.26 9.23
CA ASP A 320 -4.14 -21.01 8.96
C ASP A 320 -5.27 -20.41 9.81
N MET A 321 -6.28 -19.90 9.10
CA MET A 321 -7.45 -19.21 9.62
C MET A 321 -8.70 -20.12 9.57
N ASN A 322 -8.49 -21.43 9.57
CA ASN A 322 -9.57 -22.43 9.64
C ASN A 322 -10.50 -22.26 10.85
N ASP A 323 -10.01 -21.65 11.92
CA ASP A 323 -10.73 -21.28 13.13
C ASP A 323 -10.25 -19.88 13.53
N LEU A 324 -11.07 -18.85 13.33
CA LEU A 324 -10.71 -17.45 13.62
C LEU A 324 -10.55 -17.20 15.11
N ASP A 325 -11.16 -18.03 15.97
CA ASP A 325 -10.97 -18.00 17.42
C ASP A 325 -9.62 -18.61 17.87
N ASN A 326 -8.94 -19.34 16.98
CA ASN A 326 -7.64 -19.95 17.27
C ASN A 326 -6.76 -20.08 16.01
N PRO A 327 -6.34 -18.95 15.40
CA PRO A 327 -5.47 -18.94 14.24
C PRO A 327 -4.07 -19.46 14.61
N LEU A 328 -3.44 -20.18 13.68
CA LEU A 328 -2.14 -20.82 13.91
C LEU A 328 -1.15 -20.43 12.82
N LEU A 329 0.11 -20.18 13.19
CA LEU A 329 1.18 -20.08 12.20
C LEU A 329 1.35 -21.44 11.51
N HIS A 330 1.00 -21.49 10.22
CA HIS A 330 1.01 -22.68 9.38
C HIS A 330 2.39 -22.94 8.79
N THR A 331 2.96 -21.94 8.12
CA THR A 331 4.32 -22.03 7.57
C THR A 331 4.97 -20.66 7.47
N THR A 332 6.23 -20.65 7.06
CA THR A 332 7.00 -19.44 6.80
C THR A 332 7.82 -19.65 5.54
N TYR A 333 7.67 -18.72 4.58
CA TYR A 333 8.52 -18.65 3.41
C TYR A 333 9.70 -17.72 3.68
N SER A 334 10.90 -18.11 3.22
CA SER A 334 12.09 -17.26 3.26
C SER A 334 12.55 -16.98 1.84
N GLY A 335 12.59 -15.69 1.50
CA GLY A 335 12.97 -15.17 0.20
C GLY A 335 14.45 -15.34 -0.15
N PRO A 336 14.82 -15.06 -1.40
CA PRO A 336 16.19 -15.22 -1.87
C PRO A 336 17.15 -14.11 -1.42
N THR A 337 16.65 -13.02 -0.83
CA THR A 337 17.41 -11.80 -0.51
C THR A 337 17.09 -11.30 0.89
N SER A 338 17.85 -10.32 1.40
CA SER A 338 17.56 -9.63 2.68
C SER A 338 16.82 -8.31 2.49
N ALA A 339 16.26 -8.04 1.30
CA ALA A 339 15.43 -6.87 1.08
C ALA A 339 14.19 -6.94 1.98
N ILE A 340 13.70 -5.79 2.39
CA ILE A 340 12.54 -5.68 3.29
C ILE A 340 11.28 -6.00 2.48
N ASP A 341 10.36 -6.78 3.05
CA ASP A 341 9.01 -6.97 2.49
C ASP A 341 8.07 -5.82 2.86
N HIS A 342 7.05 -5.59 2.04
CA HIS A 342 6.13 -4.46 2.22
C HIS A 342 4.69 -4.89 1.92
N ASN A 343 4.07 -4.37 0.85
CA ASN A 343 2.70 -4.71 0.50
C ASN A 343 2.64 -5.97 -0.36
N GLY A 344 1.79 -6.93 0.04
CA GLY A 344 1.54 -8.17 -0.65
C GLY A 344 0.07 -8.38 -1.00
N TYR A 345 -0.20 -8.91 -2.19
CA TYR A 345 -1.55 -9.08 -2.71
C TYR A 345 -1.71 -10.46 -3.35
N VAL A 346 -2.80 -11.17 -3.00
CA VAL A 346 -3.16 -12.43 -3.66
C VAL A 346 -4.00 -12.14 -4.90
N LEU A 347 -3.71 -12.88 -5.97
CA LEU A 347 -4.58 -13.05 -7.13
C LEU A 347 -4.48 -14.51 -7.56
N ASP A 348 -5.59 -15.25 -7.44
CA ASP A 348 -5.64 -16.70 -7.67
C ASP A 348 -4.55 -17.43 -6.84
N ASP A 349 -3.69 -18.22 -7.49
CA ASP A 349 -2.60 -19.00 -6.89
C ASP A 349 -1.26 -18.22 -6.86
N GLU A 350 -1.30 -16.90 -6.99
CA GLU A 350 -0.12 -16.02 -6.99
C GLU A 350 -0.17 -15.00 -5.85
N PHE A 351 0.94 -14.84 -5.15
CA PHE A 351 1.15 -13.74 -4.19
C PHE A 351 2.18 -12.76 -4.75
N PHE A 352 1.72 -11.54 -5.03
CA PHE A 352 2.52 -10.45 -5.56
C PHE A 352 3.01 -9.59 -4.40
N LEU A 353 4.31 -9.64 -4.14
CA LEU A 353 4.95 -8.99 -3.01
C LEU A 353 5.83 -7.84 -3.49
N ALA A 354 5.57 -6.64 -3.00
CA ALA A 354 6.54 -5.55 -3.02
C ALA A 354 7.65 -5.84 -2.00
N ASN A 355 8.90 -5.88 -2.46
CA ASN A 355 10.08 -6.06 -1.63
C ASN A 355 11.09 -4.94 -1.84
N TYR A 356 10.71 -3.67 -1.64
CA TYR A 356 11.59 -2.50 -1.70
C TYR A 356 12.73 -2.63 -2.74
N THR A 357 13.96 -2.88 -2.28
CA THR A 357 15.19 -2.90 -3.08
C THR A 357 15.36 -4.14 -3.96
N ALA A 358 14.50 -5.14 -3.80
CA ALA A 358 14.40 -6.34 -4.61
C ALA A 358 13.20 -6.29 -5.58
N GLY A 359 12.43 -5.21 -5.58
CA GLY A 359 11.30 -4.97 -6.48
C GLY A 359 10.08 -5.85 -6.24
N MET A 360 9.31 -6.12 -7.28
CA MET A 360 8.17 -7.03 -7.23
C MET A 360 8.63 -8.48 -7.28
N ARG A 361 8.18 -9.29 -6.33
CA ARG A 361 8.34 -10.76 -6.28
C ARG A 361 6.99 -11.44 -6.48
N VAL A 362 6.99 -12.57 -7.17
CA VAL A 362 5.78 -13.37 -7.42
C VAL A 362 5.99 -14.77 -6.87
N LEU A 363 5.28 -15.08 -5.79
CA LEU A 363 5.29 -16.39 -5.16
C LEU A 363 4.16 -17.24 -5.72
N ASP A 364 4.47 -18.50 -6.00
CA ASP A 364 3.49 -19.56 -6.23
C ASP A 364 2.96 -20.07 -4.89
N ILE A 365 1.66 -19.96 -4.69
CA ILE A 365 0.95 -20.40 -3.48
C ILE A 365 -0.08 -21.50 -3.77
N SER A 366 -0.08 -22.10 -4.97
CA SER A 366 -1.05 -23.14 -5.35
C SER A 366 -1.03 -24.38 -4.46
N ASP A 367 0.07 -24.60 -3.72
CA ASP A 367 0.29 -25.75 -2.84
C ASP A 367 0.59 -25.32 -1.39
N ILE A 368 0.05 -24.15 -0.99
CA ILE A 368 0.22 -23.56 0.35
C ILE A 368 -0.33 -24.47 1.46
N GLU A 369 -1.35 -25.27 1.17
CA GLU A 369 -1.92 -26.27 2.08
C GLU A 369 -0.92 -27.35 2.51
N ASN A 370 0.04 -27.67 1.65
CA ASN A 370 1.13 -28.61 1.92
C ASN A 370 2.43 -27.89 2.31
N GLU A 371 2.34 -26.61 2.70
CA GLU A 371 3.45 -25.75 3.12
C GLU A 371 4.49 -25.49 2.01
N ASN A 372 4.10 -25.64 0.74
CA ASN A 372 4.98 -25.43 -0.40
C ASN A 372 4.73 -24.06 -1.02
N ILE A 373 5.68 -23.15 -0.84
CA ILE A 373 5.69 -21.80 -1.44
C ILE A 373 7.04 -21.61 -2.13
N SER A 374 7.03 -21.05 -3.34
CA SER A 374 8.25 -20.77 -4.08
C SER A 374 8.14 -19.52 -4.94
N GLU A 375 9.24 -18.75 -5.07
CA GLU A 375 9.29 -17.65 -6.04
C GLU A 375 9.34 -18.23 -7.46
N LYS A 376 8.45 -17.76 -8.34
CA LYS A 376 8.41 -18.18 -9.75
C LYS A 376 8.75 -17.09 -10.75
N ALA A 377 8.69 -15.82 -10.35
CA ALA A 377 8.97 -14.68 -11.20
C ALA A 377 9.28 -13.42 -10.37
N PHE A 378 9.89 -12.41 -11.00
CA PHE A 378 10.14 -11.11 -10.38
C PHE A 378 10.34 -10.00 -11.43
N PHE A 379 10.16 -8.75 -11.01
CA PHE A 379 10.58 -7.58 -11.77
C PHE A 379 11.17 -6.54 -10.81
N ASP A 380 12.46 -6.24 -10.95
CA ASP A 380 13.22 -5.41 -10.02
C ASP A 380 13.43 -4.00 -10.57
N THR A 381 12.68 -3.03 -10.01
CA THR A 381 12.75 -1.62 -10.37
C THR A 381 13.97 -0.91 -9.78
N TYR A 382 14.71 -1.55 -8.86
CA TYR A 382 15.85 -0.99 -8.15
C TYR A 382 17.17 -1.72 -8.48
N PRO A 383 17.80 -1.42 -9.64
CA PRO A 383 18.97 -2.16 -10.13
C PRO A 383 20.26 -1.97 -9.29
N ALA A 384 20.26 -1.09 -8.29
CA ALA A 384 21.44 -0.84 -7.45
C ALA A 384 21.72 -1.98 -6.47
N GLY A 385 20.75 -2.85 -6.20
CA GLY A 385 20.93 -4.09 -5.45
C GLY A 385 19.84 -4.32 -4.41
N ASN A 386 19.78 -5.54 -3.90
CA ASN A 386 18.71 -6.12 -3.07
C ASN A 386 19.08 -6.19 -1.57
N VAL A 387 19.63 -5.09 -1.06
CA VAL A 387 20.07 -4.98 0.34
C VAL A 387 18.92 -4.56 1.24
N THR A 388 19.01 -4.86 2.53
CA THR A 388 18.05 -4.39 3.54
C THR A 388 17.96 -2.86 3.51
N GLY A 389 16.80 -2.32 3.14
CA GLY A 389 16.54 -0.90 3.03
C GLY A 389 15.22 -0.58 2.32
N PHE A 390 14.78 0.67 2.45
CA PHE A 390 13.44 1.15 2.07
C PHE A 390 13.40 1.88 0.71
N ASN A 391 14.39 1.68 -0.16
CA ASN A 391 14.34 2.24 -1.52
C ASN A 391 13.75 1.21 -2.46
N GLY A 392 13.11 1.65 -3.55
CA GLY A 392 12.55 0.75 -4.55
C GLY A 392 11.02 0.64 -4.48
N THR A 393 10.48 -0.55 -4.71
CA THR A 393 9.03 -0.78 -4.82
C THR A 393 8.30 -0.60 -3.48
N TRP A 394 7.33 0.33 -3.45
CA TRP A 394 6.38 0.52 -2.34
C TRP A 394 5.20 -0.45 -2.46
N SER A 395 4.51 -0.49 -3.59
CA SER A 395 3.30 -1.29 -3.75
C SER A 395 3.13 -1.73 -5.20
N VAL A 396 2.28 -2.74 -5.39
CA VAL A 396 1.96 -3.34 -6.68
C VAL A 396 0.44 -3.51 -6.82
N TYR A 397 -0.07 -3.51 -8.05
CA TYR A 397 -1.49 -3.75 -8.33
C TYR A 397 -1.62 -4.78 -9.46
N PRO A 398 -1.98 -6.05 -9.15
CA PRO A 398 -2.03 -7.13 -10.14
C PRO A 398 -3.41 -7.35 -10.77
N TYR A 399 -4.44 -6.61 -10.37
CA TYR A 399 -5.85 -6.99 -10.59
C TYR A 399 -6.47 -6.59 -11.96
N PHE A 400 -5.67 -6.17 -12.94
CA PHE A 400 -6.23 -5.86 -14.26
C PHE A 400 -6.52 -7.14 -15.06
N GLU A 401 -7.72 -7.26 -15.64
CA GLU A 401 -8.09 -8.38 -16.52
C GLU A 401 -7.15 -8.52 -17.72
N SER A 402 -6.53 -7.43 -18.17
CA SER A 402 -5.53 -7.50 -19.23
C SER A 402 -4.23 -8.18 -18.82
N GLY A 403 -4.02 -8.47 -17.52
CA GLY A 403 -2.79 -9.02 -16.97
C GLY A 403 -1.66 -8.00 -16.83
N LYS A 404 -1.97 -6.70 -16.98
CA LYS A 404 -1.03 -5.62 -16.64
C LYS A 404 -0.89 -5.54 -15.12
N ILE A 405 0.32 -5.30 -14.66
CA ILE A 405 0.63 -5.09 -13.25
C ILE A 405 1.24 -3.71 -13.10
N LEU A 406 0.70 -2.93 -12.16
CA LEU A 406 1.30 -1.66 -11.77
C LEU A 406 2.35 -1.91 -10.69
N ILE A 407 3.46 -1.20 -10.76
CA ILE A 407 4.47 -1.16 -9.71
C ILE A 407 4.77 0.31 -9.44
N SER A 408 4.65 0.72 -8.18
CA SER A 408 5.05 2.05 -7.73
C SER A 408 6.39 1.96 -7.01
N ASP A 409 7.40 2.61 -7.58
CA ASP A 409 8.73 2.70 -7.02
C ASP A 409 8.94 4.10 -6.41
N ILE A 410 9.34 4.14 -5.15
CA ILE A 410 9.51 5.37 -4.35
C ILE A 410 10.41 6.36 -5.05
N ASN A 411 11.47 5.86 -5.70
CA ASN A 411 12.54 6.66 -6.28
C ASN A 411 12.37 6.85 -7.80
N SER A 412 11.70 5.91 -8.46
CA SER A 412 11.72 5.75 -9.92
C SER A 412 10.32 5.84 -10.56
N GLY A 413 9.27 6.07 -9.76
CA GLY A 413 7.93 6.39 -10.25
C GLY A 413 7.12 5.18 -10.70
N LEU A 414 6.33 5.35 -11.76
CA LEU A 414 5.36 4.35 -12.23
C LEU A 414 6.01 3.38 -13.21
N PHE A 415 5.85 2.08 -12.97
CA PHE A 415 6.15 1.02 -13.91
C PHE A 415 4.87 0.25 -14.22
N VAL A 416 4.73 -0.18 -15.48
CA VAL A 416 3.71 -1.14 -15.89
C VAL A 416 4.39 -2.32 -16.55
N VAL A 417 4.16 -3.51 -16.01
CA VAL A 417 4.74 -4.77 -16.49
C VAL A 417 3.63 -5.74 -16.87
N GLN A 418 3.98 -6.77 -17.63
CA GLN A 418 3.06 -7.85 -18.00
C GLN A 418 3.84 -9.14 -18.20
N LYS A 419 3.22 -10.27 -17.90
CA LYS A 419 3.86 -11.59 -18.04
C LYS A 419 4.41 -11.77 -19.46
N SER A 420 5.67 -12.19 -19.57
CA SER A 420 6.30 -12.46 -20.86
C SER A 420 5.56 -13.59 -21.58
N ASN A 421 5.40 -13.45 -22.90
CA ASN A 421 4.71 -14.45 -23.75
C ASN A 421 5.53 -15.71 -24.01
#